data_AF-A0A7S1VIV1-F1
#
_entry.id   AF-A0A7S1VIV1-F1
#
_cell.length_a   1.000
_cell.length_b   1.000
_cell.length_c   1.000
_cell.angle_alpha   90.00
_cell.angle_beta   90.00
_cell.angle_gamma   90.00
#
_symmetry.space_group_name_H-M   'P 1'
#
loop_
_entity.id
_entity.type
_entity.pdbx_description
1 polymer ?
#
loop_
_entity_poly.entity_id
_entity_poly.type
_entity_poly.pdbx_seq_one_letter_code
_entity_poly.pdbx_strand_id
1 'polypeptide(L)'
;SIVECARRTLTNAINLANRWGSDREGRWFGAEVIYGDTDSVFVRLPGRSVSEAFNFGEDFCKAVTSSNPPPVQLKLEKVYHGSIMQTKKKYCGMKYESRDQKKPVFEAKGIETIRRDQCALTQKILRNVLVTLFRTANLEAVKAYLFRQWSLILAGQLPVSDFILTGRVRSKYRGGRVGPVQAVLARRLAEADP
;
A
#
# COMPACT_ATOMS: atom_id res chain seq x y z
N SER A 1 -16.05 4.06 26.47
CA SER A 1 -15.63 2.80 25.82
C SER A 1 -14.26 2.97 25.19
N ILE A 2 -13.41 1.93 25.19
CA ILE A 2 -12.05 1.96 24.61
C ILE A 2 -12.08 2.41 23.14
N VAL A 3 -13.01 1.86 22.35
CA VAL A 3 -13.14 2.17 20.91
C VAL A 3 -13.43 3.65 20.67
N GLU A 4 -14.29 4.24 21.50
CA GLU A 4 -14.66 5.65 21.35
C GLU A 4 -13.50 6.57 21.75
N CYS A 5 -12.73 6.20 22.78
CA CYS A 5 -11.53 6.94 23.16
C CYS A 5 -10.50 6.92 22.01
N ALA A 6 -10.23 5.75 21.43
CA ALA A 6 -9.30 5.61 20.31
C ALA A 6 -9.75 6.41 19.08
N ARG A 7 -11.05 6.35 18.75
CA ARG A 7 -11.64 7.15 17.66
C ARG A 7 -11.45 8.64 17.90
N ARG A 8 -11.73 9.13 19.11
CA ARG A 8 -11.56 10.54 19.47
C ARG A 8 -10.10 10.98 19.36
N THR A 9 -9.16 10.17 19.85
CA THR A 9 -7.72 10.44 19.74
C THR A 9 -7.29 10.56 18.28
N LEU A 10 -7.72 9.64 17.41
CA LEU A 10 -7.44 9.72 15.97
C LEU A 10 -8.04 10.98 15.34
N THR A 11 -9.32 11.29 15.62
CA THR A 11 -10.00 12.48 15.11
C THR A 11 -9.29 13.76 15.54
N ASN A 12 -8.81 13.83 16.79
CA ASN A 12 -8.06 14.98 17.28
C ASN A 12 -6.73 15.17 16.53
N ALA A 13 -6.01 14.09 16.24
CA ALA A 13 -4.79 14.13 15.43
C ALA A 13 -5.10 14.61 14.00
N ILE A 14 -6.16 14.10 13.38
CA ILE A 14 -6.61 14.51 12.04
C ILE A 14 -6.92 16.01 12.01
N ASN A 15 -7.70 16.49 12.98
CA ASN A 15 -8.06 17.89 13.08
C ASN A 15 -6.83 18.78 13.28
N LEU A 16 -5.85 18.34 14.07
CA LEU A 16 -4.60 19.08 14.25
C LEU A 16 -3.82 19.21 12.93
N ALA A 17 -3.65 18.12 12.19
CA ALA A 17 -2.95 18.14 10.90
C ALA A 17 -3.63 19.06 9.88
N ASN A 18 -4.96 18.96 9.76
CA ASN A 18 -5.72 19.80 8.83
C ASN A 18 -5.73 21.28 9.25
N ARG A 19 -5.69 21.58 10.56
CA ARG A 19 -5.52 22.96 11.05
C ARG A 19 -4.17 23.54 10.64
N TRP A 20 -3.08 22.79 10.81
CA TRP A 20 -1.75 23.20 10.35
C TRP A 20 -1.69 23.44 8.84
N GLY A 21 -2.43 22.64 8.08
CA GLY A 21 -2.56 22.80 6.63
C GLY A 21 -3.41 23.99 6.19
N SER A 22 -4.37 24.41 7.00
CA SER A 22 -5.28 25.51 6.68
C SER A 22 -4.70 26.90 7.01
N ASP A 23 -3.68 26.95 7.87
CA ASP A 23 -3.00 28.17 8.27
C ASP A 23 -2.09 28.69 7.13
N ARG A 24 -2.50 29.79 6.50
CA ARG A 24 -1.81 30.39 5.33
C ARG A 24 -0.42 30.93 5.65
N GLU A 25 -0.22 31.41 6.88
CA GLU A 25 1.08 31.91 7.36
C GLU A 25 1.87 30.80 8.05
N GLY A 26 1.22 29.65 8.29
CA GLY A 26 1.79 28.50 8.94
C GLY A 26 2.85 27.79 8.09
N ARG A 27 3.92 27.35 8.76
CA ARG A 27 5.02 26.58 8.16
C ARG A 27 4.55 25.37 7.34
N TRP A 28 3.44 24.76 7.73
CA TRP A 28 2.89 23.52 7.16
C TRP A 28 1.65 23.75 6.30
N PHE A 29 1.44 24.97 5.80
CA PHE A 29 0.36 25.30 4.88
C PHE A 29 0.27 24.29 3.71
N GLY A 30 -0.96 23.87 3.41
CA GLY A 30 -1.28 22.88 2.39
C GLY A 30 -1.22 21.42 2.85
N ALA A 31 -0.83 21.14 4.10
CA ALA A 31 -0.90 19.79 4.65
C ALA A 31 -2.35 19.29 4.74
N GLU A 32 -2.60 18.02 4.38
CA GLU A 32 -3.96 17.48 4.38
C GLU A 32 -3.96 15.99 4.71
N VAL A 33 -4.84 15.56 5.62
CA VAL A 33 -5.05 14.14 5.87
C VAL A 33 -5.82 13.52 4.71
N ILE A 34 -5.20 12.57 4.02
CA ILE A 34 -5.80 11.87 2.86
C ILE A 34 -6.29 10.46 3.20
N TYR A 35 -5.81 9.89 4.31
CA TYR A 35 -6.19 8.55 4.74
C TYR A 35 -6.01 8.38 6.25
N GLY A 36 -6.90 7.61 6.87
CA GLY A 36 -6.76 7.18 8.26
C GLY A 36 -7.38 5.80 8.46
N ASP A 37 -6.67 4.90 9.13
CA ASP A 37 -7.13 3.55 9.44
C ASP A 37 -6.79 3.21 10.88
N THR A 38 -7.80 3.32 11.76
CA THR A 38 -7.80 2.92 13.18
C THR A 38 -6.74 3.61 14.05
N ASP A 39 -5.47 3.30 13.82
CA ASP A 39 -4.28 3.74 14.56
C ASP A 39 -3.29 4.54 13.69
N SER A 40 -3.55 4.65 12.38
CA SER A 40 -2.66 5.32 11.43
C SER A 40 -3.34 6.50 10.73
N VAL A 41 -2.54 7.54 10.42
CA VAL A 41 -2.93 8.73 9.65
C VAL A 41 -1.88 9.02 8.58
N PHE A 42 -2.35 9.38 7.39
CA PHE A 42 -1.51 9.74 6.26
C PHE A 42 -1.78 11.19 5.90
N VAL A 43 -0.74 12.01 6.01
CA VAL A 43 -0.78 13.42 5.70
C VAL A 43 -0.04 13.66 4.40
N ARG A 44 -0.73 14.26 3.43
CA ARG A 44 -0.16 14.74 2.17
C ARG A 44 0.49 16.09 2.41
N LEU A 45 1.73 16.24 1.91
CA LEU A 45 2.52 17.47 2.02
C LEU A 45 2.92 17.93 0.60
N PRO A 46 2.11 18.78 -0.06
CA PRO A 46 2.37 19.22 -1.43
C PRO A 46 3.66 20.01 -1.54
N GLY A 47 4.48 19.70 -2.55
CA GLY A 47 5.70 20.44 -2.86
C GLY A 47 6.84 20.29 -1.84
N ARG A 48 6.72 19.39 -0.85
CA ARG A 48 7.74 19.18 0.18
C ARG A 48 8.68 18.04 -0.18
N SER A 49 9.94 18.22 0.18
CA SER A 49 10.96 17.17 0.11
C SER A 49 10.73 16.08 1.17
N VAL A 50 11.38 14.93 0.99
CA VAL A 50 11.35 13.83 1.98
C VAL A 50 11.88 14.29 3.34
N SER A 51 12.94 15.11 3.36
CA SER A 51 13.52 15.67 4.60
C SER A 51 12.52 16.57 5.33
N GLU A 52 11.85 17.47 4.60
CA GLU A 52 10.80 18.32 5.17
C GLU A 52 9.60 17.51 5.68
N ALA A 53 9.24 16.41 4.99
CA ALA A 53 8.18 15.52 5.45
C ALA A 53 8.56 14.80 6.76
N PHE A 54 9.83 14.42 6.95
CA PHE A 54 10.31 13.93 8.24
C PHE A 54 10.29 15.02 9.33
N ASN A 55 10.63 16.27 9.00
CA ASN A 55 10.51 17.39 9.94
C ASN A 55 9.04 17.60 10.37
N PHE A 56 8.12 17.62 9.41
CA PHE A 56 6.68 17.68 9.69
C PHE A 56 6.25 16.54 10.61
N GLY A 57 6.63 15.30 10.28
CA GLY A 57 6.22 14.12 11.02
C GLY A 57 6.70 14.15 12.48
N GLU A 58 7.92 14.61 12.73
CA GLU A 58 8.45 14.78 14.09
C GLU A 58 7.71 15.87 14.88
N ASP A 59 7.53 17.04 14.28
CA ASP A 59 6.80 18.15 14.92
C ASP A 59 5.35 17.73 15.22
N PHE A 60 4.71 17.06 14.27
CA PHE A 60 3.35 16.56 14.40
C PHE A 60 3.23 15.48 15.47
N CYS A 61 4.13 14.49 15.48
CA CYS A 61 4.13 13.45 16.51
C CYS A 61 4.35 14.02 17.91
N LYS A 62 5.25 14.99 18.08
CA LYS A 62 5.44 15.70 19.36
C LYS A 62 4.16 16.42 19.78
N ALA A 63 3.57 17.20 18.89
CA ALA A 63 2.35 17.96 19.21
C ALA A 63 1.16 17.05 19.56
N VAL A 64 0.94 15.97 18.82
CA VAL A 64 -0.13 15.00 19.11
C VAL A 64 0.17 14.28 20.43
N THR A 65 1.40 13.82 20.66
CA THR A 65 1.77 13.11 21.89
C THR A 65 1.58 13.99 23.12
N SER A 66 2.07 15.24 23.10
CA SER A 66 1.90 16.19 24.21
C SER A 66 0.43 16.55 24.49
N SER A 67 -0.45 16.39 23.49
CA SER A 67 -1.89 16.63 23.64
C SER A 67 -2.66 15.43 24.22
N ASN A 68 -1.98 14.32 24.51
CA ASN A 68 -2.59 13.10 25.06
C ASN A 68 -1.93 12.71 26.39
N PRO A 69 -2.68 12.07 27.31
CA PRO A 69 -2.13 11.61 28.57
C PRO A 69 -1.11 10.47 28.36
N PRO A 70 -0.02 10.40 29.16
CA PRO A 70 0.84 9.23 29.20
C PRO A 70 0.04 7.94 29.49
N PRO A 71 0.35 6.79 28.86
CA PRO A 71 1.49 6.51 27.99
C PRO A 71 1.21 6.65 26.48
N VAL A 72 0.14 7.36 26.08
CA VAL A 72 -0.26 7.46 24.67
C VAL A 72 0.75 8.29 23.88
N GLN A 73 1.36 7.70 22.85
CA GLN A 73 2.34 8.38 22.00
C GLN A 73 2.05 8.11 20.52
N LEU A 74 2.24 9.14 19.70
CA LEU A 74 2.25 9.00 18.24
C LEU A 74 3.70 8.92 17.77
N LYS A 75 4.01 7.94 16.92
CA LYS A 75 5.34 7.74 16.34
C LYS A 75 5.29 7.88 14.83
N LEU A 76 6.25 8.62 14.28
CA LEU A 76 6.47 8.66 12.85
C LEU A 76 7.07 7.32 12.40
N GLU A 77 6.33 6.56 11.61
CA GLU A 77 6.80 5.26 11.11
C GLU A 77 7.61 5.41 9.83
N LYS A 78 7.10 6.17 8.85
CA LYS A 78 7.69 6.30 7.51
C LYS A 78 7.16 7.52 6.75
N VAL A 79 7.90 7.90 5.71
CA VAL A 79 7.49 8.88 4.69
C VAL A 79 7.39 8.18 3.34
N TYR A 80 6.29 8.38 2.62
CA TYR A 80 6.17 7.93 1.23
C TYR A 80 6.51 9.04 0.26
N HIS A 81 7.32 8.72 -0.77
CA HIS A 81 7.59 9.61 -1.89
C HIS A 81 7.16 8.94 -3.20
N GLY A 82 5.98 9.30 -3.69
CA GLY A 82 5.28 8.52 -4.71
C GLY A 82 4.50 7.38 -4.06
N SER A 83 3.19 7.53 -4.01
CA SER A 83 2.27 6.55 -3.45
C SER A 83 0.92 6.60 -4.14
N ILE A 84 0.22 5.47 -4.18
CA ILE A 84 -1.16 5.36 -4.65
C ILE A 84 -2.01 4.78 -3.53
N MET A 85 -3.08 5.50 -3.22
CA MET A 85 -4.14 5.07 -2.32
C MET A 85 -5.34 4.63 -3.15
N GLN A 86 -5.57 3.33 -3.28
CA GLN A 86 -6.66 2.82 -4.11
C GLN A 86 -7.96 2.77 -3.31
N THR A 87 -7.97 2.03 -2.20
CA THR A 87 -9.10 1.92 -1.28
C THR A 87 -8.59 1.60 0.13
N LYS A 88 -9.50 1.49 1.11
CA LYS A 88 -9.15 1.05 2.47
C LYS A 88 -8.35 -0.25 2.42
N LYS A 89 -7.20 -0.25 3.12
CA LYS A 89 -6.25 -1.37 3.18
C LYS A 89 -5.64 -1.78 1.82
N LYS A 90 -5.80 -0.97 0.77
CA LYS A 90 -5.20 -1.16 -0.56
C LYS A 90 -4.42 0.08 -0.98
N TYR A 91 -3.12 0.05 -0.73
CA TYR A 91 -2.21 1.15 -1.08
C TYR A 91 -0.79 0.66 -1.31
N CYS A 92 0.00 1.48 -1.99
CA CYS A 92 1.42 1.22 -2.20
C CYS A 92 2.21 2.52 -2.34
N GLY A 93 3.52 2.44 -2.18
CA GLY A 93 4.40 3.58 -2.38
C GLY A 93 5.87 3.27 -2.12
N MET A 94 6.73 4.21 -2.45
CA MET A 94 8.16 4.15 -2.17
C MET A 94 8.39 4.79 -0.80
N LYS A 95 8.69 3.98 0.23
CA LYS A 95 8.85 4.42 1.61
C LYS A 95 10.31 4.71 1.98
N TYR A 96 10.46 5.68 2.86
CA TYR A 96 11.64 5.97 3.66
C TYR A 96 11.28 5.78 5.14
N GLU A 97 12.08 5.03 5.87
CA GLU A 97 11.89 4.75 7.31
C GLU A 97 12.78 5.64 8.19
N SER A 98 13.85 6.21 7.62
CA SER A 98 14.72 7.17 8.30
C SER A 98 15.17 8.30 7.38
N ARG A 99 15.62 9.41 7.98
CA ARG A 99 16.17 10.57 7.26
C ARG A 99 17.44 10.24 6.48
N ASP A 100 18.26 9.34 7.02
CA ASP A 100 19.55 8.95 6.43
C ASP A 100 19.40 7.90 5.31
N GLN A 101 18.18 7.37 5.13
CA GLN A 101 17.91 6.38 4.10
C GLN A 101 18.01 7.01 2.70
N LYS A 102 19.07 6.66 1.97
CA LYS A 102 19.32 7.20 0.63
C LYS A 102 18.39 6.68 -0.47
N LYS A 103 17.92 5.44 -0.35
CA LYS A 103 17.11 4.77 -1.39
C LYS A 103 15.79 4.30 -0.81
N PRO A 104 14.64 4.62 -1.43
CA PRO A 104 13.38 4.16 -0.91
C PRO A 104 13.13 2.68 -1.19
N VAL A 105 12.30 2.07 -0.35
CA VAL A 105 11.86 0.67 -0.48
C VAL A 105 10.40 0.67 -0.92
N PHE A 106 10.05 -0.15 -1.91
CA PHE A 106 8.66 -0.31 -2.32
C PHE A 106 7.88 -1.07 -1.23
N GLU A 107 6.76 -0.50 -0.78
CA GLU A 107 5.79 -1.15 0.09
C GLU A 107 4.43 -1.24 -0.61
N ALA A 108 3.75 -2.36 -0.38
CA ALA A 108 2.43 -2.65 -0.87
C ALA A 108 1.59 -3.25 0.25
N LYS A 109 0.33 -2.81 0.35
CA LYS A 109 -0.67 -3.33 1.28
C LYS A 109 -1.93 -3.65 0.49
N GLY A 110 -2.40 -4.89 0.59
CA GLY A 110 -3.66 -5.36 0.00
C GLY A 110 -3.75 -5.41 -1.54
N ILE A 111 -2.79 -4.82 -2.27
CA ILE A 111 -2.74 -4.86 -3.73
C ILE A 111 -2.17 -6.18 -4.27
N GLU A 112 -2.42 -6.42 -5.55
CA GLU A 112 -2.17 -7.69 -6.25
C GLU A 112 -0.70 -8.12 -6.22
N THR A 113 0.25 -7.20 -6.01
CA THR A 113 1.70 -7.51 -5.93
C THR A 113 2.06 -8.42 -4.76
N ILE A 114 1.23 -8.51 -3.72
CA ILE A 114 1.48 -9.36 -2.53
C ILE A 114 0.42 -10.43 -2.31
N ARG A 115 -0.60 -10.48 -3.18
CA ARG A 115 -1.68 -11.46 -3.03
C ARG A 115 -1.28 -12.78 -3.66
N ARG A 116 -1.47 -13.86 -2.89
CA ARG A 116 -1.12 -15.24 -3.31
C ARG A 116 -2.12 -15.87 -4.29
N ASP A 117 -3.23 -15.20 -4.56
CA ASP A 117 -4.23 -15.64 -5.54
C ASP A 117 -3.93 -15.15 -6.97
N GLN A 118 -2.84 -14.41 -7.15
CA GLN A 118 -2.33 -13.98 -8.45
C GLN A 118 -1.09 -14.80 -8.83
N CYS A 119 -0.88 -15.00 -10.13
CA CYS A 119 0.34 -15.66 -10.62
C CYS A 119 1.58 -14.77 -10.41
N ALA A 120 2.76 -15.39 -10.41
CA ALA A 120 4.03 -14.69 -10.20
C ALA A 120 4.25 -13.60 -11.27
N LEU A 121 3.81 -13.83 -12.51
CA LEU A 121 3.93 -12.87 -13.59
C LEU A 121 3.20 -11.56 -13.28
N THR A 122 1.92 -11.64 -12.90
CA THR A 122 1.11 -10.46 -12.56
C THR A 122 1.74 -9.67 -11.42
N GLN A 123 2.21 -10.35 -10.37
CA GLN A 123 2.88 -9.72 -9.24
C GLN A 123 4.15 -8.96 -9.66
N LYS A 124 5.00 -9.60 -10.47
CA LYS A 124 6.26 -9.03 -10.99
C LYS A 124 5.99 -7.82 -11.88
N ILE A 125 5.10 -7.95 -12.86
CA ILE A 125 4.77 -6.89 -13.83
C ILE A 125 4.20 -5.68 -13.10
N LEU A 126 3.20 -5.87 -12.25
CA LEU A 126 2.56 -4.76 -11.52
C LEU A 126 3.56 -4.05 -10.61
N ARG A 127 4.41 -4.79 -9.88
CA ARG A 127 5.45 -4.20 -9.04
C ARG A 127 6.42 -3.35 -9.87
N ASN A 128 6.89 -3.85 -11.00
CA ASN A 128 7.83 -3.12 -11.86
C ASN A 128 7.20 -1.86 -12.46
N VAL A 129 5.92 -1.92 -12.86
CA VAL A 129 5.16 -0.76 -13.33
C VAL A 129 5.08 0.31 -12.25
N LEU A 130 4.68 -0.07 -11.03
CA LEU A 130 4.53 0.88 -9.92
C LEU A 130 5.88 1.49 -9.51
N VAL A 131 6.94 0.67 -9.41
CA VAL A 131 8.28 1.16 -9.09
C VAL A 131 8.81 2.09 -10.17
N THR A 132 8.57 1.78 -11.45
CA THR A 132 8.97 2.65 -12.58
C THR A 132 8.22 3.98 -12.49
N LEU A 133 6.89 3.93 -12.33
CA LEU A 133 6.05 5.12 -12.19
C LEU A 133 6.51 6.03 -11.05
N PHE A 134 6.75 5.47 -9.86
CA PHE A 134 7.15 6.26 -8.69
C PHE A 134 8.57 6.82 -8.78
N ARG A 135 9.48 6.18 -9.53
CA ARG A 135 10.86 6.65 -9.69
C ARG A 135 11.02 7.69 -10.78
N THR A 136 10.31 7.54 -11.89
CA THR A 136 10.55 8.35 -13.09
C THR A 136 9.44 9.33 -13.39
N ALA A 137 8.25 9.15 -12.80
CA ALA A 137 7.02 9.85 -13.18
C ALA A 137 6.74 9.82 -14.71
N ASN A 138 7.30 8.84 -15.43
CA ASN A 138 7.25 8.76 -16.88
C ASN A 138 6.28 7.65 -17.32
N LEU A 139 5.10 8.06 -17.80
CA LEU A 139 4.07 7.15 -18.28
C LEU A 139 4.46 6.43 -19.59
N GLU A 140 5.28 7.04 -20.44
CA GLU A 140 5.73 6.41 -21.69
C GLU A 140 6.68 5.25 -21.40
N ALA A 141 7.57 5.39 -20.40
CA ALA A 141 8.42 4.29 -19.94
C ALA A 141 7.58 3.11 -19.40
N VAL A 142 6.52 3.41 -18.66
CA VAL A 142 5.58 2.40 -18.15
C VAL A 142 4.85 1.68 -19.30
N LYS A 143 4.34 2.44 -20.27
CA LYS A 143 3.67 1.87 -21.46
C LYS A 143 4.61 0.98 -22.25
N ALA A 144 5.81 1.45 -22.56
CA ALA A 144 6.82 0.69 -23.30
C ALA A 144 7.16 -0.63 -22.59
N TYR A 145 7.31 -0.60 -21.26
CA TYR A 145 7.50 -1.81 -20.46
C TYR A 145 6.31 -2.78 -20.60
N LEU A 146 5.08 -2.30 -20.45
CA LEU A 146 3.87 -3.13 -20.57
C LEU A 146 3.73 -3.77 -21.95
N PHE A 147 3.89 -2.99 -23.03
CA PHE A 147 3.85 -3.52 -24.39
C PHE A 147 4.86 -4.62 -24.60
N ARG A 148 6.11 -4.45 -24.13
CA ARG A 148 7.12 -5.50 -24.18
C ARG A 148 6.69 -6.76 -23.44
N GLN A 149 6.15 -6.63 -22.21
CA GLN A 149 5.70 -7.79 -21.45
C GLN A 149 4.55 -8.52 -22.16
N TRP A 150 3.58 -7.79 -22.73
CA TRP A 150 2.49 -8.39 -23.49
C TRP A 150 2.96 -9.08 -24.77
N SER A 151 3.91 -8.50 -25.50
CA SER A 151 4.51 -9.17 -26.67
C SER A 151 5.19 -10.48 -26.29
N LEU A 152 5.92 -10.53 -25.17
CA LEU A 152 6.53 -11.77 -24.68
C LEU A 152 5.49 -12.83 -24.29
N ILE A 153 4.38 -12.41 -23.67
CA ILE A 153 3.25 -13.30 -23.33
C ILE A 153 2.63 -13.88 -24.61
N LEU A 154 2.31 -13.03 -25.59
CA LEU A 154 1.66 -13.44 -26.84
C LEU A 154 2.57 -14.32 -27.70
N ALA A 155 3.89 -14.09 -27.66
CA ALA A 155 4.87 -14.93 -28.33
C ALA A 155 5.18 -16.24 -27.59
N GLY A 156 4.62 -16.49 -26.41
CA GLY A 156 4.89 -17.69 -25.61
C GLY A 156 6.33 -17.76 -25.07
N GLN A 157 7.02 -16.63 -24.95
CA GLN A 157 8.45 -16.55 -24.59
C GLN A 157 8.70 -16.47 -23.07
N LEU A 158 7.67 -16.68 -22.25
CA LEU A 158 7.76 -16.66 -20.80
C LEU A 158 7.56 -18.06 -20.22
N PRO A 159 8.25 -18.40 -19.12
CA PRO A 159 8.15 -19.73 -18.53
C PRO A 159 6.75 -19.97 -17.98
N VAL A 160 6.19 -21.15 -18.23
CA VAL A 160 4.86 -21.56 -17.76
C VAL A 160 4.74 -21.44 -16.22
N SER A 161 5.85 -21.64 -15.50
CA SER A 161 5.91 -21.49 -14.04
C SER A 161 5.47 -20.10 -13.54
N ASP A 162 5.66 -19.05 -14.35
CA ASP A 162 5.26 -17.69 -13.99
C ASP A 162 3.73 -17.48 -14.08
N PHE A 163 3.01 -18.37 -14.77
CA PHE A 163 1.55 -18.34 -14.96
C PHE A 163 0.79 -19.22 -13.96
N ILE A 164 1.49 -19.94 -13.07
CA ILE A 164 0.86 -20.83 -12.10
C ILE A 164 0.00 -20.03 -11.12
N LEU A 165 -1.27 -20.41 -11.01
CA LEU A 165 -2.20 -19.90 -10.00
C LEU A 165 -2.30 -20.89 -8.85
N THR A 166 -2.09 -20.41 -7.62
CA THR A 166 -2.25 -21.21 -6.41
C THR A 166 -3.51 -20.81 -5.66
N GLY A 167 -4.24 -21.79 -5.12
CA GLY A 167 -5.45 -21.53 -4.34
C GLY A 167 -5.63 -22.58 -3.25
N ARG A 168 -6.12 -22.17 -2.09
CA ARG A 168 -6.39 -23.10 -0.98
C ARG A 168 -7.68 -23.85 -1.28
N VAL A 169 -7.59 -25.18 -1.30
CA VAL A 169 -8.76 -26.06 -1.33
C VAL A 169 -9.27 -26.29 0.10
N ARG A 170 -10.59 -26.23 0.30
CA ARG A 170 -11.28 -26.49 1.57
C ARG A 170 -12.13 -27.74 1.47
N SER A 171 -12.36 -28.39 2.61
CA SER A 171 -13.25 -29.56 2.72
C SER A 171 -14.72 -29.22 2.46
N LYS A 172 -15.15 -27.98 2.74
CA LYS A 172 -16.52 -27.52 2.53
C LYS A 172 -16.52 -26.11 1.92
N TYR A 173 -17.36 -25.90 0.91
CA TYR A 173 -17.64 -24.58 0.31
C TYR A 173 -19.10 -24.20 0.58
N ARG A 174 -19.35 -22.91 0.84
CA ARG A 174 -20.72 -22.38 0.94
C ARG A 174 -21.27 -22.18 -0.47
N GLY A 175 -22.52 -22.59 -0.73
CA GLY A 175 -23.25 -22.23 -1.96
C GLY A 175 -23.28 -23.26 -3.09
N GLY A 176 -22.87 -24.51 -2.88
CA GLY A 176 -23.05 -25.58 -3.88
C GLY A 176 -21.94 -26.63 -3.88
N ARG A 177 -22.14 -27.71 -4.65
CA ARG A 177 -21.19 -28.85 -4.78
C ARG A 177 -19.90 -28.49 -5.53
N VAL A 178 -19.87 -27.38 -6.26
CA VAL A 178 -18.73 -26.98 -7.10
C VAL A 178 -17.96 -25.87 -6.37
N GLY A 179 -16.78 -26.21 -5.87
CA GLY A 179 -15.84 -25.24 -5.32
C GLY A 179 -15.15 -24.40 -6.40
N PRO A 180 -14.15 -23.57 -6.04
CA PRO A 180 -13.34 -22.83 -7.01
C PRO A 180 -12.59 -23.78 -7.96
N VAL A 181 -12.01 -23.25 -9.03
CA VAL A 181 -11.30 -24.03 -10.09
C VAL A 181 -10.30 -25.02 -9.49
N GLN A 182 -9.57 -24.62 -8.45
CA GLN A 182 -8.60 -25.47 -7.76
C GLN A 182 -9.25 -26.68 -7.06
N ALA A 183 -10.47 -26.54 -6.55
CA ALA A 183 -11.21 -27.63 -5.93
C ALA A 183 -11.71 -28.64 -6.97
N VAL A 184 -12.15 -28.16 -8.13
CA VAL A 184 -12.56 -29.01 -9.25
C VAL A 184 -11.37 -29.79 -9.79
N LEU A 185 -10.22 -29.12 -9.95
CA LEU A 185 -8.97 -29.76 -10.37
C LEU A 185 -8.53 -30.83 -9.36
N ALA A 186 -8.53 -30.51 -8.06
CA ALA A 186 -8.15 -31.46 -7.02
C ALA A 186 -9.05 -32.71 -7.02
N ARG A 187 -10.35 -32.55 -7.23
CA ARG A 187 -11.27 -33.70 -7.34
C ARG A 187 -10.95 -34.58 -8.54
N ARG A 188 -10.71 -33.98 -9.71
CA ARG A 188 -10.34 -34.72 -10.93
C ARG A 188 -9.01 -35.48 -10.79
N LEU A 189 -8.04 -34.87 -10.10
CA LEU A 189 -6.77 -35.52 -9.82
C LEU A 189 -6.94 -36.74 -8.90
N ALA A 190 -7.76 -36.62 -7.85
CA ALA A 190 -8.07 -37.74 -6.96
C ALA A 190 -8.91 -38.85 -7.63
N GLU A 191 -9.76 -38.50 -8.61
CA GLU A 191 -10.48 -39.50 -9.44
C GLU A 191 -9.53 -40.25 -10.39
N ALA A 192 -8.44 -39.62 -10.82
CA ALA A 192 -7.45 -40.19 -11.73
C ALA A 192 -6.36 -41.02 -11.01
N ASP A 193 -5.99 -40.63 -9.78
CA ASP A 193 -4.99 -41.29 -8.93
C ASP A 193 -5.49 -41.29 -7.46
N PRO A 194 -6.21 -42.35 -7.02
CA PRO A 194 -6.92 -42.39 -5.74
C PRO A 194 -6.06 -42.44 -4.47
#